data_AF-A0A543IB11-F1
#
_entry.id   AF-A0A543IB11-F1
#
_cell.length_a   1.000
_cell.length_b   1.000
_cell.length_c   1.000
_cell.angle_alpha   90.00
_cell.angle_beta   90.00
_cell.angle_gamma   90.00
#
_symmetry.space_group_name_H-M   'P 1'
#
loop_
_entity.id
_entity.type
_entity.pdbx_description
1 polymer ?
#
loop_
_entity_poly.entity_id
_entity_poly.type
_entity_poly.pdbx_seq_one_letter_code
_entity_poly.pdbx_strand_id
1 'polypeptide(L)' 'MRKTADCRELPSESGCTLTISGEEDEVVRAAAEHAVSVHGHTDGPELREEIRGMLKDEPVSVR' A
#
# COMPACT_ATOMS: atom_id res chain seq x y z
N MET A 1 -9.84 -11.45 0.06
CA MET A 1 -8.64 -12.09 -0.53
C MET A 1 -7.48 -11.23 -0.12
N ARG A 2 -6.45 -11.82 0.49
CA ARG A 2 -5.38 -11.02 1.10
C ARG A 2 -4.52 -10.34 0.03
N LYS A 3 -4.17 -9.09 0.30
CA LYS A 3 -3.43 -8.20 -0.58
C LYS A 3 -2.17 -7.72 0.10
N THR A 4 -1.22 -7.29 -0.71
CA THR A 4 0.04 -6.68 -0.27
C THR A 4 0.28 -5.37 -1.04
N ALA A 5 0.60 -4.31 -0.31
CA ALA A 5 1.22 -3.09 -0.82
C ALA A 5 2.70 -3.09 -0.43
N ASP A 6 3.61 -3.10 -1.41
CA ASP A 6 5.05 -3.11 -1.16
C ASP A 6 5.68 -1.81 -1.66
N CYS A 7 6.07 -0.94 -0.73
CA CYS A 7 6.63 0.37 -1.05
C CYS A 7 7.97 0.28 -1.81
N ARG A 8 8.66 -0.85 -1.75
CA ARG A 8 9.95 -1.07 -2.43
C ARG A 8 9.80 -1.17 -3.96
N GLU A 9 8.60 -1.45 -4.43
CA GLU A 9 8.31 -1.59 -5.86
C GLU A 9 7.99 -0.26 -6.54
N LEU A 10 7.85 0.82 -5.75
CA LEU A 10 7.67 2.17 -6.25
C LEU A 10 9.01 2.92 -6.24
N PRO A 11 9.27 3.79 -7.24
CA PRO A 11 10.41 4.70 -7.17
C PRO A 11 10.24 5.63 -5.97
N SER A 12 11.09 5.46 -4.96
CA SER A 12 10.96 6.14 -3.67
C SER A 12 12.19 7.01 -3.39
N GLU A 13 11.97 8.31 -3.23
CA GLU A 13 12.98 9.25 -2.72
C GLU A 13 13.30 8.98 -1.23
N SER A 14 12.34 8.41 -0.48
CA SER A 14 12.46 8.17 0.95
C SER A 14 13.11 6.83 1.31
N GLY A 15 13.38 5.96 0.33
CA GLY A 15 13.91 4.62 0.56
C GLY A 15 12.98 3.74 1.41
N CYS A 16 11.66 3.90 1.27
CA CYS A 16 10.70 3.16 2.10
C CYS A 16 10.81 1.64 1.87
N THR A 17 10.94 0.89 2.94
CA THR A 17 11.07 -0.59 2.91
C THR A 17 9.84 -1.31 3.44
N LEU A 18 8.77 -0.58 3.72
CA LEU A 18 7.56 -1.15 4.31
C LEU A 18 6.80 -1.99 3.30
N THR A 19 6.22 -3.07 3.82
CA THR A 19 5.26 -3.91 3.12
C THR A 19 4.06 -4.07 4.04
N ILE A 20 2.87 -3.73 3.54
CA ILE A 20 1.61 -3.78 4.29
C ILE A 20 0.76 -4.89 3.69
N SER A 21 0.26 -5.80 4.51
CA SER A 21 -0.57 -6.93 4.04
C SER A 21 -1.79 -7.16 4.93
N GLY A 22 -2.90 -7.60 4.33
CA GLY A 22 -4.21 -7.66 4.98
C GLY A 22 -5.34 -7.91 3.97
N GLU A 23 -6.60 -7.74 4.38
CA GLU A 23 -7.69 -7.65 3.40
C GLU A 23 -7.57 -6.34 2.61
N GLU A 24 -8.09 -6.32 1.38
CA GLU A 24 -7.90 -5.22 0.44
C GLU A 24 -8.20 -3.83 1.04
N ASP A 25 -9.37 -3.66 1.66
CA ASP A 25 -9.78 -2.37 2.25
C ASP A 25 -8.90 -1.95 3.43
N GLU A 26 -8.38 -2.92 4.21
CA GLU A 26 -7.46 -2.65 5.31
C GLU A 26 -6.13 -2.13 4.78
N VAL A 27 -5.62 -2.76 3.72
CA VAL A 27 -4.35 -2.39 3.08
C VAL A 27 -4.48 -1.03 2.40
N VAL A 28 -5.57 -0.76 1.66
CA VAL A 28 -5.79 0.55 1.02
C VAL A 28 -5.79 1.67 2.06
N ARG A 29 -6.52 1.49 3.17
CA ARG A 29 -6.58 2.50 4.23
C ARG A 29 -5.20 2.74 4.86
N ALA A 30 -4.51 1.67 5.26
CA ALA A 30 -3.20 1.78 5.92
C ALA A 30 -2.13 2.36 4.98
N ALA A 31 -2.14 1.96 3.70
CA ALA A 31 -1.22 2.49 2.71
C ALA A 31 -1.49 3.97 2.40
N ALA A 32 -2.75 4.42 2.36
CA ALA A 32 -3.09 5.82 2.17
C ALA A 32 -2.63 6.69 3.35
N GLU A 33 -2.86 6.24 4.59
CA GLU A 33 -2.36 6.91 5.80
C GLU A 33 -0.82 7.02 5.80
N HIS A 34 -0.13 5.96 5.36
CA HIS A 34 1.32 5.95 5.21
C HIS A 34 1.79 6.92 4.11
N ALA A 35 1.17 6.87 2.93
CA ALA A 35 1.48 7.76 1.80
C ALA A 35 1.32 9.24 2.18
N VAL A 36 0.31 9.59 2.97
CA VAL A 36 0.12 10.97 3.44
C VAL A 36 1.15 11.35 4.47
N SER A 37 1.31 10.54 5.52
CA SER A 37 2.14 10.90 6.67
C SER A 37 3.65 10.85 6.40
N VAL A 38 4.11 9.92 5.54
CA VAL A 38 5.54 9.69 5.28
C VAL A 38 5.98 10.24 3.93
N HIS A 39 5.11 10.19 2.92
CA HIS A 39 5.44 10.61 1.56
C HIS A 39 4.79 11.95 1.16
N GLY A 40 3.93 12.52 2.02
CA GLY A 40 3.33 13.84 1.79
C GLY A 40 2.26 13.85 0.69
N HIS A 41 1.73 12.70 0.30
CA HIS A 41 0.58 12.66 -0.62
C HIS A 41 -0.68 13.25 0.03
N THR A 42 -1.64 13.65 -0.80
CA THR A 42 -2.95 14.11 -0.35
C THR A 42 -3.92 12.92 -0.32
N ASP A 43 -4.59 12.67 0.81
CA ASP A 43 -5.64 11.64 0.85
C ASP A 43 -6.84 12.05 -0.01
N GLY A 44 -7.39 11.07 -0.72
CA GLY A 44 -8.49 11.28 -1.65
C GLY A 44 -8.84 10.02 -2.42
N PRO A 45 -9.94 10.06 -3.20
CA PRO A 45 -10.37 8.92 -4.00
C PRO A 45 -9.32 8.49 -5.02
N GLU A 46 -8.65 9.45 -5.66
CA GLU A 46 -7.59 9.21 -6.65
C GLU A 46 -6.43 8.41 -6.06
N LEU A 47 -5.84 8.87 -4.94
CA LEU A 47 -4.76 8.15 -4.25
C LEU A 47 -5.18 6.73 -3.86
N ARG A 48 -6.42 6.56 -3.38
CA ARG A 48 -6.94 5.24 -2.97
C ARG A 48 -7.15 4.30 -4.15
N GLU A 49 -7.53 4.83 -5.30
CA GLU A 49 -7.64 4.06 -6.55
C GLU A 49 -6.26 3.66 -7.09
N GLU A 50 -5.28 4.56 -7.07
CA GLU A 50 -3.90 4.25 -7.43
C GLU A 50 -3.32 3.16 -6.53
N ILE A 51 -3.51 3.29 -5.21
CA ILE A 51 -3.09 2.29 -4.23
C ILE A 51 -3.75 0.94 -4.52
N ARG A 52 -5.06 0.92 -4.82
CA ARG A 52 -5.76 -0.32 -5.15
C ARG A 52 -5.18 -0.97 -6.41
N GLY A 53 -4.81 -0.16 -7.41
CA GLY A 53 -4.21 -0.62 -8.66
C GLY A 53 -2.82 -1.24 -8.51
N MET A 54 -2.05 -0.87 -7.48
CA MET A 54 -0.72 -1.44 -7.21
C MET A 54 -0.74 -2.67 -6.29
N LEU A 55 -1.89 -3.01 -5.67
CA LEU A 55 -1.95 -4.14 -4.75
C LEU A 55 -1.71 -5.46 -5.48
N LYS A 56 -0.87 -6.30 -4.87
CA LYS A 56 -0.62 -7.67 -5.33
C LYS A 56 -1.34 -8.65 -4.44
N ASP A 57 -1.71 -9.80 -5.00
CA ASP A 57 -2.19 -10.92 -4.20
C ASP A 57 -1.08 -11.37 -3.27
N GLU A 58 -1.42 -11.54 -1.99
CA GLU A 58 -0.45 -12.08 -1.06
C GLU A 58 -0.22 -13.56 -1.38
N PRO A 59 1.04 -13.99 -1.56
CA PRO A 59 1.34 -15.39 -1.77
C PRO A 59 0.78 -16.19 -0.60
N VAL A 60 0.25 -17.37 -0.89
CA VAL A 60 -0.33 -18.27 0.12
C VAL A 60 0.72 -18.54 1.20
N SER A 61 0.59 -17.82 2.31
CA SER A 61 1.40 -18.03 3.49
C SER A 61 0.61 -18.98 4.38
N VAL A 62 1.17 -20.17 4.62
CA VAL A 62 0.66 -21.08 5.63
C VAL A 62 1.00 -20.44 6.98
N ARG A 63 0.07 -19.62 7.48
CA ARG A 63 0.14 -19.05 8.83
C ARG A 63 -0.04 -20.12 9.89
#